data_AF-A0A177WT29-F1
#
_entry.id   AF-A0A177WT29-F1
#
_cell.length_a   1.000
_cell.length_b   1.000
_cell.length_c   1.000
_cell.angle_alpha   90.00
_cell.angle_beta   90.00
_cell.angle_gamma   90.00
#
_symmetry.space_group_name_H-M   'P 1'
#
loop_
_entity.id
_entity.type
_entity.pdbx_description
1 polymer ?
#
loop_
_entity_poly.entity_id
_entity_poly.type
_entity_poly.pdbx_seq_one_letter_code
_entity_poly.pdbx_strand_id
1 'polypeptide(L)'
;MLKWVSNSKIVVKISYVMRIMFVFVVVLFVDSLNNVMKKHEHDEHGHSHADAHTESMVRAKMFYAQRNLYLTGSVVFLSLVLNRFFAMVFELMKNEEKSEVLKSQATKTSKEYLKLLDGDHDKEEEIKRLKELVEDAKTKLKDLEVVKKQAAQTADEYMRLTDRYVELEKKFENNSEFKKSK
;
A
#
# COMPACT_ATOMS: atom_id res chain seq x y z
N MET A 1 2.40 -13.90 6.62
CA MET A 1 3.04 -15.19 6.92
C MET A 1 3.85 -15.75 5.74
N LEU A 2 3.42 -15.53 4.49
CA LEU A 2 4.09 -16.01 3.26
C LEU A 2 5.40 -15.29 2.88
N LYS A 3 5.63 -14.05 3.36
CA LYS A 3 6.86 -13.26 3.10
C LYS A 3 8.14 -13.99 3.50
N TRP A 4 8.08 -14.79 4.57
CA TRP A 4 9.24 -15.55 5.06
C TRP A 4 9.56 -16.75 4.16
N VAL A 5 8.55 -17.39 3.56
CA VAL A 5 8.75 -18.56 2.70
C VAL A 5 9.26 -18.14 1.32
N SER A 6 8.68 -17.11 0.71
CA SER A 6 9.02 -16.62 -0.64
C SER A 6 10.47 -16.12 -0.76
N ASN A 7 10.99 -15.44 0.27
CA ASN A 7 12.31 -14.78 0.24
C ASN A 7 13.41 -15.55 0.98
N SER A 8 13.09 -16.73 1.52
CA SER A 8 14.06 -17.51 2.27
C SER A 8 15.01 -18.27 1.33
N LYS A 9 16.30 -18.26 1.68
CA LYS A 9 17.34 -19.11 1.07
C LYS A 9 16.93 -20.59 0.99
N ILE A 10 15.94 -21.01 1.78
CA ILE A 10 15.36 -22.36 1.77
C ILE A 10 14.70 -22.69 0.43
N VAL A 11 13.95 -21.76 -0.18
CA VAL A 11 13.20 -22.02 -1.43
C VAL A 11 14.15 -22.21 -2.60
N VAL A 12 15.16 -21.35 -2.69
CA VAL A 12 16.22 -21.47 -3.70
C VAL A 12 16.97 -22.79 -3.55
N LYS A 13 17.29 -23.21 -2.32
CA LYS A 13 17.90 -24.51 -2.04
C LYS A 13 17.00 -25.68 -2.45
N ILE A 14 15.70 -25.63 -2.16
CA ILE A 14 14.74 -26.67 -2.55
C ILE A 14 14.65 -26.80 -4.07
N SER A 15 14.55 -25.68 -4.79
CA SER A 15 14.54 -25.69 -6.26
C SER A 15 15.83 -26.30 -6.83
N TYR A 16 16.98 -25.99 -6.21
CA TYR A 16 18.27 -26.55 -6.62
C TYR A 16 18.35 -28.06 -6.37
N VAL A 17 17.97 -28.53 -5.18
CA VAL A 17 17.93 -29.98 -4.85
C VAL A 17 16.99 -30.71 -5.82
N MET A 18 15.83 -30.13 -6.12
CA MET A 18 14.87 -30.73 -7.05
C MET A 18 15.41 -30.86 -8.47
N ARG A 19 16.18 -29.87 -8.95
CA ARG A 19 16.89 -29.98 -10.25
C ARG A 19 17.93 -31.09 -10.24
N ILE A 20 18.69 -31.24 -9.16
CA ILE A 20 19.65 -32.35 -9.02
C ILE A 20 18.93 -33.69 -9.04
N MET A 21 17.84 -33.83 -8.26
CA MET A 21 17.02 -35.04 -8.23
C MET A 21 16.44 -35.38 -9.61
N PHE A 22 16.02 -34.38 -10.38
CA PHE A 22 15.55 -34.57 -11.75
C PHE A 22 16.64 -35.20 -12.64
N VAL A 23 17.87 -34.69 -12.57
CA VAL A 23 19.00 -35.26 -13.32
C VAL A 23 19.25 -36.71 -12.92
N PHE A 24 19.23 -37.04 -11.62
CA PHE A 24 19.36 -38.43 -11.16
C PHE A 24 18.25 -39.34 -11.68
N VAL A 25 17.00 -38.88 -11.66
CA VAL A 25 15.86 -39.65 -12.17
C VAL A 25 16.01 -39.92 -13.67
N VAL A 26 16.47 -38.93 -14.44
CA VAL A 26 16.74 -39.11 -15.88
C VAL A 26 17.90 -40.08 -16.11
N VAL A 27 18.98 -39.99 -15.34
CA VAL A 27 20.12 -40.93 -15.43
C VAL A 27 19.68 -42.36 -15.13
N LEU A 28 18.88 -42.58 -14.08
CA LEU A 28 18.31 -43.89 -13.75
C LEU A 28 17.38 -44.42 -14.84
N PHE A 29 16.64 -43.53 -15.51
CA PHE A 29 15.81 -43.92 -16.64
C PHE A 29 16.64 -44.37 -17.85
N VAL A 30 17.71 -43.65 -18.17
CA VAL A 30 18.65 -44.04 -19.23
C VAL A 30 19.34 -45.35 -18.88
N ASP A 31 19.72 -45.57 -17.63
CA ASP A 31 20.27 -46.86 -17.16
C ASP A 31 19.25 -48.00 -17.34
N SER A 32 17.99 -47.80 -16.93
CA SER A 32 16.91 -48.77 -17.16
C SER A 32 16.68 -49.05 -18.65
N LEU A 33 16.75 -48.02 -19.52
CA LEU A 33 16.65 -48.18 -20.97
C LEU A 33 17.80 -49.00 -21.54
N ASN A 34 19.03 -48.66 -21.18
CA ASN A 34 20.23 -49.37 -21.64
C ASN A 34 20.19 -50.85 -21.21
N ASN A 35 19.73 -51.12 -19.99
CA ASN A 35 19.59 -52.49 -19.48
C ASN A 35 18.54 -53.30 -20.26
N VAL A 36 17.43 -52.68 -20.65
CA VAL A 36 16.41 -53.33 -21.49
C VAL A 36 16.94 -53.57 -22.91
N MET A 37 17.56 -52.56 -23.53
CA MET A 37 18.12 -52.66 -24.88
C MET A 37 19.21 -53.74 -24.95
N LYS A 38 20.16 -53.74 -24.02
CA LYS A 38 21.22 -54.76 -23.94
C LYS A 38 20.67 -56.18 -23.79
N LYS A 39 19.60 -56.37 -23.00
CA LYS A 39 18.95 -57.68 -22.84
C LYS A 39 18.18 -58.10 -24.10
N HIS A 40 17.61 -57.14 -24.83
CA HIS A 40 16.94 -57.39 -26.10
C HIS A 40 17.92 -57.82 -27.18
N GLU A 41 19.06 -57.13 -27.32
CA GLU A 41 20.13 -57.49 -28.26
C GLU A 41 20.71 -58.88 -27.98
N HIS A 42 20.87 -59.24 -26.70
CA HIS A 42 21.38 -60.55 -26.28
C HIS A 42 20.43 -61.71 -26.58
N ASP A 43 19.12 -61.45 -26.62
CA ASP A 43 18.12 -62.44 -27.03
C ASP A 43 18.23 -62.68 -28.53
N GLU A 44 18.16 -61.62 -29.35
CA GLU A 44 18.18 -61.74 -30.81
C GLU A 44 19.45 -62.43 -31.38
N HIS A 45 20.62 -62.25 -30.73
CA HIS A 45 21.89 -62.82 -31.19
C HIS A 45 22.26 -64.15 -30.51
N GLY A 46 21.51 -64.59 -29.49
CA GLY A 46 21.85 -65.74 -28.64
C GLY A 46 21.20 -67.09 -29.05
N HIS A 47 20.35 -67.11 -30.07
CA HIS A 47 19.44 -68.24 -30.33
C HIS A 47 20.03 -69.46 -31.06
N SER A 48 21.35 -69.55 -31.28
CA SER A 48 21.83 -70.65 -32.12
C SER A 48 21.76 -72.04 -31.46
N HIS A 49 21.73 -72.18 -30.11
CA HIS A 49 21.66 -73.49 -29.41
C HIS A 49 21.21 -73.40 -27.93
N ALA A 50 20.02 -72.87 -27.61
CA ALA A 50 19.53 -72.78 -26.23
C ALA A 50 18.38 -73.77 -25.92
N ASP A 51 18.45 -74.45 -24.78
CA ASP A 51 17.43 -75.38 -24.26
C ASP A 51 16.15 -74.65 -23.81
N ALA A 52 14.97 -75.27 -23.90
CA ALA A 52 13.67 -74.62 -23.64
C ALA A 52 13.55 -74.02 -22.23
N HIS A 53 14.22 -74.62 -21.25
CA HIS A 53 14.33 -74.07 -19.90
C HIS A 53 15.11 -72.75 -19.86
N THR A 54 16.16 -72.62 -20.68
CA THR A 54 17.00 -71.41 -20.74
C THR A 54 16.23 -70.25 -21.38
N GLU A 55 15.48 -70.51 -22.44
CA GLU A 55 14.62 -69.50 -23.08
C GLU A 55 13.56 -68.95 -22.12
N SER A 56 12.93 -69.83 -21.31
CA SER A 56 11.93 -69.41 -20.32
C SER A 56 12.51 -68.45 -19.27
N MET A 57 13.76 -68.69 -18.84
CA MET A 57 14.47 -67.88 -17.86
C MET A 57 14.93 -66.53 -18.44
N VAL A 58 15.30 -66.48 -19.72
CA VAL A 58 15.65 -65.23 -20.42
C VAL A 58 14.41 -64.36 -20.60
N ARG A 59 13.28 -64.94 -21.04
CA ARG A 59 11.98 -64.23 -21.12
C ARG A 59 11.55 -63.64 -19.78
N ALA A 60 11.72 -64.38 -18.69
CA ALA A 60 11.41 -63.86 -17.36
C ALA A 60 12.26 -62.62 -17.03
N LYS A 61 13.58 -62.67 -17.27
CA LYS A 61 14.50 -61.55 -17.04
C LYS A 61 14.18 -60.30 -17.88
N MET A 62 13.70 -60.50 -19.11
CA MET A 62 13.21 -59.43 -19.98
C MET A 62 11.96 -58.78 -19.43
N PHE A 63 10.98 -59.58 -19.00
CA PHE A 63 9.73 -59.08 -18.40
C PHE A 63 10.02 -58.23 -17.15
N TYR A 64 10.96 -58.64 -16.31
CA TYR A 64 11.41 -57.83 -15.17
C TYR A 64 12.04 -56.51 -15.60
N ALA A 65 12.92 -56.53 -16.61
CA ALA A 65 13.58 -55.31 -17.09
C ALA A 65 12.58 -54.32 -17.70
N GLN A 66 11.62 -54.81 -18.51
CA GLN A 66 10.56 -53.99 -19.10
C GLN A 66 9.67 -53.34 -18.04
N ARG A 67 9.25 -54.10 -17.01
CA ARG A 67 8.46 -53.55 -15.89
C ARG A 67 9.21 -52.47 -15.13
N ASN A 68 10.48 -52.71 -14.83
CA ASN A 68 11.31 -51.74 -14.14
C ASN A 68 11.49 -50.47 -14.98
N LEU A 69 11.64 -50.59 -16.30
CA LEU A 69 11.69 -49.45 -17.20
C LEU A 69 10.39 -48.63 -17.17
N TYR A 70 9.21 -49.25 -17.20
CA TYR A 70 7.94 -48.53 -17.10
C TYR A 70 7.75 -47.85 -15.74
N LEU A 71 8.21 -48.48 -14.66
CA LEU A 71 8.19 -47.89 -13.33
C LEU A 71 9.10 -46.65 -13.28
N THR A 72 10.34 -46.75 -13.76
CA THR A 72 11.27 -45.61 -13.82
C THR A 72 10.75 -44.52 -14.77
N GLY A 73 10.13 -44.88 -15.89
CA GLY A 73 9.52 -43.93 -16.82
C GLY A 73 8.37 -43.13 -16.20
N SER A 74 7.56 -43.79 -15.36
CA SER A 74 6.50 -43.14 -14.60
C SER A 74 7.05 -42.13 -13.59
N VAL A 75 8.22 -42.42 -12.98
CA VAL A 75 8.92 -41.48 -12.07
C VAL A 75 9.47 -40.27 -12.83
N VAL A 76 10.02 -40.45 -14.04
CA VAL A 76 10.43 -39.33 -14.90
C VAL A 76 9.23 -38.43 -15.22
N PHE A 77 8.12 -39.03 -15.65
CA PHE A 77 6.90 -38.29 -15.94
C PHE A 77 6.40 -37.51 -14.72
N LEU A 78 6.32 -38.17 -13.56
CA LEU A 78 5.92 -37.53 -12.31
C LEU A 78 6.88 -36.40 -11.92
N SER A 79 8.19 -36.58 -12.15
CA SER A 79 9.19 -35.56 -11.88
C SER A 79 8.99 -34.30 -12.74
N LEU A 80 8.61 -34.44 -14.00
CA LEU A 80 8.23 -33.32 -14.87
C LEU A 80 7.00 -32.57 -14.35
N VAL A 81 5.95 -33.32 -13.96
CA VAL A 81 4.73 -32.76 -13.39
C VAL A 81 5.03 -32.02 -12.09
N LEU A 82 5.85 -32.60 -11.21
CA LEU A 82 6.28 -31.96 -9.97
C LEU A 82 7.04 -30.66 -10.25
N ASN A 83 8.00 -30.67 -11.17
CA ASN A 83 8.73 -29.45 -11.53
C ASN A 83 7.78 -28.32 -11.97
N ARG A 84 6.76 -28.63 -12.79
CA ARG A 84 5.72 -27.66 -13.18
C ARG A 84 4.86 -27.23 -12.00
N PHE A 85 4.44 -28.17 -11.16
CA PHE A 85 3.63 -27.90 -9.97
C PHE A 85 4.34 -26.96 -8.99
N PHE A 86 5.60 -27.22 -8.67
CA PHE A 86 6.38 -26.35 -7.78
C PHE A 86 6.55 -24.95 -8.36
N ALA A 87 6.86 -24.81 -9.65
CA ALA A 87 6.93 -23.50 -10.31
C ALA A 87 5.60 -22.74 -10.19
N MET A 88 4.47 -23.42 -10.41
CA MET A 88 3.14 -22.82 -10.27
C MET A 88 2.84 -22.40 -8.82
N VAL A 89 3.20 -23.23 -7.84
CA VAL A 89 3.04 -22.88 -6.42
C VAL A 89 3.85 -21.63 -6.08
N PHE A 90 5.09 -21.48 -6.58
CA PHE A 90 5.88 -20.27 -6.38
C PHE A 90 5.25 -19.03 -7.03
N GLU A 91 4.71 -19.18 -8.24
CA GLU A 91 3.97 -18.10 -8.91
C GLU A 91 2.74 -17.68 -8.10
N LEU A 92 1.97 -18.64 -7.58
CA LEU A 92 0.80 -18.38 -6.73
C LEU A 92 1.20 -17.63 -5.45
N MET A 93 2.23 -18.09 -4.75
CA MET A 93 2.73 -17.42 -3.53
C MET A 93 3.14 -15.97 -3.81
N LYS A 94 3.87 -15.72 -4.90
CA LYS A 94 4.28 -14.37 -5.30
C LYS A 94 3.08 -13.50 -5.69
N ASN A 95 2.06 -14.09 -6.31
CA ASN A 95 0.86 -13.37 -6.70
C ASN A 95 0.00 -13.00 -5.49
N GLU A 96 -0.11 -13.90 -4.51
CA GLU A 96 -0.80 -13.64 -3.25
C GLU A 96 -0.10 -12.51 -2.46
N GLU A 97 1.23 -12.52 -2.39
CA GLU A 97 2.01 -11.44 -1.77
C GLU A 97 1.75 -10.09 -2.46
N LYS A 98 1.79 -10.05 -3.80
CA LYS A 98 1.46 -8.83 -4.55
C LYS A 98 0.05 -8.36 -4.25
N SER A 99 -0.93 -9.26 -4.21
CA SER A 99 -2.33 -8.94 -3.90
C SER A 99 -2.48 -8.34 -2.51
N GLU A 100 -1.80 -8.89 -1.49
CA GLU A 100 -1.80 -8.35 -0.13
C GLU A 100 -1.19 -6.94 -0.07
N VAL A 101 -0.04 -6.73 -0.73
CA VAL A 101 0.60 -5.41 -0.81
C VAL A 101 -0.32 -4.41 -1.51
N LEU A 102 -0.90 -4.77 -2.66
CA LEU A 102 -1.83 -3.90 -3.39
C LEU A 102 -3.05 -3.54 -2.54
N LYS A 103 -3.66 -4.50 -1.82
CA LYS A 103 -4.78 -4.24 -0.90
C LYS A 103 -4.37 -3.30 0.23
N SER A 104 -3.18 -3.50 0.82
CA SER A 104 -2.67 -2.65 1.88
C SER A 104 -2.38 -1.22 1.39
N GLN A 105 -1.91 -1.08 0.15
CA GLN A 105 -1.66 0.23 -0.45
C GLN A 105 -2.98 0.92 -0.80
N ALA A 106 -3.93 0.21 -1.41
CA ALA A 106 -5.26 0.75 -1.72
C ALA A 106 -6.01 1.21 -0.46
N THR A 107 -5.93 0.45 0.64
CA THR A 107 -6.55 0.85 1.92
C THR A 107 -5.85 2.06 2.55
N LYS A 108 -4.53 2.16 2.46
CA LYS A 108 -3.78 3.36 2.90
C LYS A 108 -4.18 4.59 2.08
N THR A 109 -4.17 4.48 0.75
CA THR A 109 -4.58 5.56 -0.16
C THR A 109 -6.02 5.98 0.09
N SER A 110 -6.94 5.03 0.28
CA SER A 110 -8.34 5.33 0.62
C SER A 110 -8.48 6.06 1.96
N LYS A 111 -7.76 5.62 3.00
CA LYS A 111 -7.74 6.31 4.31
C LYS A 111 -7.12 7.71 4.22
N GLU A 112 -6.07 7.88 3.42
CA GLU A 112 -5.43 9.17 3.21
C GLU A 112 -6.35 10.13 2.46
N TYR A 113 -7.07 9.64 1.45
CA TYR A 113 -8.09 10.41 0.74
C TYR A 113 -9.25 10.83 1.65
N LEU A 114 -9.74 9.93 2.52
CA LEU A 114 -10.77 10.26 3.52
C LEU A 114 -10.30 11.32 4.51
N LYS A 115 -9.06 11.21 5.02
CA LYS A 115 -8.47 12.24 5.90
C LYS A 115 -8.31 13.59 5.21
N LEU A 116 -8.01 13.60 3.91
CA LEU A 116 -7.94 14.81 3.12
C LEU A 116 -9.32 15.46 2.99
N LEU A 117 -10.39 14.68 2.78
CA LEU A 117 -11.76 15.19 2.77
C LEU A 117 -12.20 15.75 4.12
N ASP A 118 -11.99 15.01 5.22
CA ASP A 118 -12.36 15.47 6.57
C ASP A 118 -11.57 16.74 6.95
N GLY A 119 -10.29 16.78 6.63
CA GLY A 119 -9.45 17.97 6.86
C GLY A 119 -9.81 19.17 5.98
N ASP A 120 -10.57 18.98 4.90
CA ASP A 120 -11.11 20.08 4.08
C ASP A 120 -12.38 20.65 4.71
N HIS A 121 -13.24 19.79 5.28
CA HIS A 121 -14.41 20.21 6.06
C HIS A 121 -14.04 21.04 7.29
N ASP A 122 -13.03 20.60 8.06
CA ASP A 122 -12.54 21.36 9.23
C ASP A 122 -12.01 22.75 8.83
N LYS A 123 -11.32 22.85 7.69
CA LYS A 123 -10.83 24.13 7.16
C LYS A 123 -11.95 25.03 6.69
N GLU A 124 -13.00 24.46 6.10
CA GLU A 124 -14.14 25.22 5.61
C GLU A 124 -14.95 25.84 6.76
N GLU A 125 -15.12 25.10 7.86
CA GLU A 125 -15.70 25.63 9.10
C GLU A 125 -14.83 26.73 9.72
N GLU A 126 -13.51 26.53 9.81
CA GLU A 126 -12.58 27.53 10.33
C GLU A 126 -12.60 28.82 9.50
N ILE A 127 -12.62 28.71 8.16
CA ILE A 127 -12.73 29.85 7.24
C ILE A 127 -14.05 30.61 7.45
N LYS A 128 -15.17 29.89 7.66
CA LYS A 128 -16.46 30.51 7.92
C LYS A 128 -16.45 31.29 9.24
N ARG A 129 -15.89 30.70 10.30
CA ARG A 129 -15.75 31.33 11.61
C ARG A 129 -14.84 32.55 11.58
N LEU A 130 -13.72 32.47 10.85
CA LEU A 130 -12.81 33.59 10.63
C LEU A 130 -13.49 34.73 9.85
N LYS A 131 -14.31 34.43 8.84
CA LYS A 131 -15.09 35.45 8.11
C LYS A 131 -16.10 36.16 9.01
N GLU A 132 -16.81 35.44 9.87
CA GLU A 132 -17.74 36.03 10.84
C GLU A 132 -17.01 36.96 11.82
N LEU A 133 -15.86 36.52 12.36
CA LEU A 133 -15.04 37.35 13.25
C LEU A 133 -14.50 38.61 12.56
N VAL A 134 -14.12 38.52 11.29
CA VAL A 134 -13.65 39.67 10.51
C VAL A 134 -14.77 40.68 10.28
N GLU A 135 -15.98 40.23 9.96
CA GLU A 135 -17.13 41.14 9.82
C GLU A 135 -17.54 41.77 11.16
N ASP A 136 -17.53 41.02 12.27
CA ASP A 136 -17.78 41.57 13.61
C ASP A 136 -16.70 42.58 14.06
N ALA A 137 -15.43 42.33 13.73
CA ALA A 137 -14.36 43.30 13.98
C ALA A 137 -14.54 44.58 13.16
N LYS A 138 -15.06 44.47 11.93
CA LYS A 138 -15.29 45.59 11.02
C LYS A 138 -16.49 46.44 11.45
N THR A 139 -17.57 45.84 11.93
CA THR A 139 -18.69 46.59 12.52
C THR A 139 -18.24 47.34 13.77
N LYS A 140 -17.51 46.68 14.68
CA LYS A 140 -16.93 47.32 15.87
C LYS A 140 -16.00 48.47 15.53
N LEU A 141 -15.20 48.35 14.46
CA LEU A 141 -14.35 49.44 13.98
C LEU A 141 -15.16 50.65 13.49
N LYS A 142 -16.24 50.41 12.75
CA LYS A 142 -17.15 51.49 12.33
C LYS A 142 -17.81 52.17 13.52
N ASP A 143 -18.27 51.39 14.49
CA ASP A 143 -18.88 51.93 15.71
C ASP A 143 -17.85 52.75 16.51
N LEU A 144 -16.61 52.28 16.62
CA LEU A 144 -15.51 53.05 17.21
C LEU A 144 -15.24 54.37 16.47
N GLU A 145 -15.28 54.36 15.15
CA GLU A 145 -15.10 55.56 14.33
C GLU A 145 -16.25 56.57 14.54
N VAL A 146 -17.49 56.07 14.61
CA VAL A 146 -18.68 56.87 14.92
C VAL A 146 -18.56 57.47 16.32
N VAL A 147 -18.21 56.68 17.32
CA VAL A 147 -18.02 57.13 18.71
C VAL A 147 -16.89 58.17 18.78
N LYS A 148 -15.79 57.95 18.05
CA LYS A 148 -14.68 58.92 17.97
C LYS A 148 -15.14 60.25 17.38
N LYS A 149 -15.95 60.21 16.31
CA LYS A 149 -16.52 61.42 15.69
C LYS A 149 -17.49 62.13 16.62
N GLN A 150 -18.36 61.38 17.30
CA GLN A 150 -19.28 61.93 18.31
C GLN A 150 -18.51 62.59 19.46
N ALA A 151 -17.48 61.93 20.00
CA ALA A 151 -16.65 62.48 21.07
C ALA A 151 -15.96 63.80 20.64
N ALA A 152 -15.45 63.86 19.40
CA ALA A 152 -14.85 65.10 18.86
C ALA A 152 -15.90 66.23 18.73
N GLN A 153 -17.08 65.94 18.19
CA GLN A 153 -18.18 66.92 18.08
C GLN A 153 -18.65 67.41 19.46
N THR A 154 -18.77 66.50 20.42
CA THR A 154 -19.14 66.83 21.80
C THR A 154 -18.07 67.72 22.45
N ALA A 155 -16.78 67.43 22.26
CA ALA A 155 -15.69 68.26 22.77
C ALA A 155 -15.74 69.69 22.20
N ASP A 156 -15.98 69.84 20.89
CA ASP A 156 -16.12 71.15 20.24
C ASP A 156 -17.33 71.94 20.78
N GLU A 157 -18.49 71.29 20.97
CA GLU A 157 -19.67 71.94 21.55
C GLU A 157 -19.45 72.32 23.02
N TYR A 158 -18.72 71.50 23.80
CA TYR A 158 -18.31 71.87 25.16
C TYR A 158 -17.43 73.13 25.15
N MET A 159 -16.41 73.19 24.29
CA MET A 159 -15.55 74.38 24.17
C MET A 159 -16.37 75.62 23.79
N ARG A 160 -17.26 75.49 22.80
CA ARG A 160 -18.13 76.59 22.36
C ARG A 160 -19.06 77.07 23.47
N LEU A 161 -19.62 76.15 24.25
CA LEU A 161 -20.48 76.49 25.39
C LEU A 161 -19.67 77.20 26.48
N THR A 162 -18.45 76.73 26.77
CA THR A 162 -17.52 77.40 27.70
C THR A 162 -17.19 78.82 27.26
N ASP A 163 -16.88 79.03 25.97
CA ASP A 163 -16.64 80.38 25.42
C ASP A 163 -17.87 81.28 25.60
N ARG A 164 -19.08 80.75 25.34
CA ARG A 164 -20.34 81.47 25.59
C ARG A 164 -20.56 81.79 27.06
N TYR A 165 -20.24 80.88 27.97
CA TYR A 165 -20.30 81.13 29.41
C TYR A 165 -19.35 82.27 29.81
N VAL A 166 -18.11 82.27 29.34
CA VAL A 166 -17.13 83.34 29.58
C VAL A 166 -17.61 84.68 29.01
N GLU A 167 -18.20 84.68 27.80
CA GLU A 167 -18.80 85.89 27.20
C GLU A 167 -19.97 86.43 28.03
N LEU A 168 -20.85 85.55 28.53
CA LEU A 168 -21.98 85.90 29.38
C LEU A 168 -21.52 86.46 30.73
N GLU A 169 -20.54 85.83 31.36
CA GLU A 169 -19.95 86.27 32.63
C GLU A 169 -19.39 87.69 32.51
N LYS A 170 -18.60 87.97 31.47
CA LYS A 170 -18.12 89.34 31.16
C LYS A 170 -19.26 90.34 30.96
N LYS A 171 -20.35 89.93 30.27
CA LYS A 171 -21.53 90.80 30.09
C LYS A 171 -22.25 91.06 31.42
N PHE A 172 -22.32 90.08 32.32
CA PHE A 172 -22.88 90.25 33.66
C PHE A 172 -22.03 91.17 34.53
N GLU A 173 -20.70 91.00 34.53
CA GLU A 173 -19.77 91.89 35.24
C GLU A 173 -19.92 93.34 34.77
N ASN A 174 -19.85 93.59 33.46
CA ASN A 174 -20.03 94.92 32.88
C ASN A 174 -21.40 95.55 33.21
N ASN A 175 -22.48 94.76 33.25
CA ASN A 175 -23.80 95.26 33.65
C ASN A 175 -23.90 95.56 35.16
N SER A 176 -23.16 94.84 36.00
CA SER A 176 -23.13 95.06 37.45
C SER A 176 -22.35 96.33 37.82
N GLU A 177 -21.29 96.65 37.07
CA GLU A 177 -20.55 97.91 37.20
C GLU A 177 -21.41 99.11 36.73
N PHE A 178 -22.18 98.93 35.64
CA PHE A 178 -23.11 99.96 35.16
C PHE A 178 -24.24 100.29 36.16
N LYS A 179 -24.68 99.31 36.97
CA LYS A 179 -25.68 99.52 38.03
C LYS A 179 -25.12 100.15 39.31
N LYS A 180 -23.81 100.08 39.58
CA LYS A 180 -23.18 100.74 40.73
C LYS A 180 -22.84 102.21 40.47
N SER A 181 -22.84 102.64 39.21
CA SER A 181 -22.49 104.01 38.79
C SER A 181 -23.71 104.96 38.63
N LYS A 182 -24.90 104.56 39.08
CA LYS A 182 -26.14 105.34 38.98
C LYS A 182 -26.84 105.40 40.34
#